data_AF-A0A3N5WIT3-F1
#
_entry.id   AF-A0A3N5WIT3-F1
#
_cell.length_a   1.000
_cell.length_b   1.000
_cell.length_c   1.000
_cell.angle_alpha   90.00
_cell.angle_beta   90.00
_cell.angle_gamma   90.00
#
_symmetry.space_group_name_H-M   'P 1'
#
loop_
_entity.id
_entity.type
_entity.pdbx_description
1 polymer ?
#
loop_
_entity_poly.entity_id
_entity_poly.type
_entity_poly.pdbx_seq_one_letter_code
_entity_poly.pdbx_strand_id
1 'polypeptide(L)'
;MKPGLLLLFLALLLPVSAQIQRKERKSLLDSDPGVVYLERLFAEPLELKVIKDAPVFSDKEGKHRLGTLKADQTVRLEAITDRIYRVRGRGTRDGIAGWVAPWAFTSADPQFVARLKELYGRQIQVQALIEARQVAVGMTLDEVSQALGKPTKTSIRKTEKGESGRWEYIQYEEVKHYITRVDPVTGAVFRQLSHITQEEKGRTNVEFQDSVVTAVEESEDRQGGNVRIVVPPLVFGW
;
A
#
# COMPACT_ATOMS: atom_id res chain seq x y z
N MET A 1 -20.88 78.01 -10.80
CA MET A 1 -21.78 77.88 -9.63
C MET A 1 -22.24 76.42 -9.56
N LYS A 2 -21.99 75.74 -8.43
CA LYS A 2 -22.38 74.34 -8.11
C LYS A 2 -23.92 74.24 -7.89
N PRO A 3 -24.59 73.08 -7.64
CA PRO A 3 -24.09 71.71 -7.36
C PRO A 3 -24.95 70.52 -7.92
N GLY A 4 -24.52 69.30 -7.63
CA GLY A 4 -25.39 68.11 -7.45
C GLY A 4 -25.08 66.95 -8.42
N LEU A 5 -25.10 65.68 -8.05
CA LEU A 5 -25.43 64.98 -6.82
C LEU A 5 -25.21 63.46 -7.09
N LEU A 6 -24.57 62.72 -6.15
CA LEU A 6 -24.72 61.28 -5.83
C LEU A 6 -24.55 60.20 -6.93
N LEU A 7 -24.14 58.93 -6.70
CA LEU A 7 -23.46 58.12 -5.67
C LEU A 7 -23.49 56.68 -6.27
N LEU A 8 -22.67 55.76 -5.73
CA LEU A 8 -22.86 54.30 -5.74
C LEU A 8 -22.59 53.52 -7.05
N PHE A 9 -21.39 52.95 -7.14
CA PHE A 9 -21.20 51.52 -7.47
C PHE A 9 -19.87 51.04 -6.86
N LEU A 10 -19.89 50.72 -5.56
CA LEU A 10 -18.83 49.99 -4.88
C LEU A 10 -19.42 48.65 -4.42
N ALA A 11 -19.27 47.62 -5.24
CA ALA A 11 -19.78 46.29 -4.94
C ALA A 11 -18.86 45.20 -5.51
N LEU A 12 -18.26 44.44 -4.58
CA LEU A 12 -17.75 43.08 -4.73
C LEU A 12 -16.49 42.83 -5.59
N LEU A 13 -15.33 43.14 -5.00
CA LEU A 13 -14.13 42.32 -5.16
C LEU A 13 -13.84 41.61 -3.83
N LEU A 14 -14.64 40.57 -3.51
CA LEU A 14 -14.24 39.60 -2.49
C LEU A 14 -13.33 38.59 -3.18
N PRO A 15 -12.04 38.49 -2.81
CA PRO A 15 -11.22 37.38 -3.27
C PRO A 15 -11.80 36.14 -2.59
N VAL A 16 -12.41 35.27 -3.40
CA VAL A 16 -12.71 33.90 -2.99
C VAL A 16 -11.35 33.26 -2.70
N SER A 17 -10.93 33.30 -1.44
CA SER A 17 -9.86 32.43 -0.96
C SER A 17 -10.43 31.03 -0.98
N ALA A 18 -10.32 30.38 -2.14
CA ALA A 18 -10.42 28.95 -2.24
C ALA A 18 -9.31 28.39 -1.35
N GLN A 19 -9.65 28.06 -0.10
CA GLN A 19 -8.87 27.15 0.71
C GLN A 19 -8.92 25.81 -0.01
N ILE A 20 -8.00 25.64 -0.97
CA ILE A 20 -7.60 24.35 -1.45
C ILE A 20 -7.12 23.64 -0.19
N GLN A 21 -7.96 22.77 0.38
CA GLN A 21 -7.49 21.74 1.28
C GLN A 21 -6.46 20.95 0.49
N ARG A 22 -5.21 21.36 0.64
CA ARG A 22 -4.07 20.73 0.01
C ARG A 22 -3.98 19.38 0.69
N LYS A 23 -4.66 18.39 0.10
CA LYS A 23 -4.53 16.98 0.48
C LYS A 23 -3.03 16.73 0.58
N GLU A 24 -2.57 16.44 1.79
CA GLU A 24 -1.15 16.35 2.12
C GLU A 24 -0.46 15.54 1.01
N ARG A 25 0.48 16.15 0.30
CA ARG A 25 1.20 15.46 -0.76
C ARG A 25 2.00 14.35 -0.08
N LYS A 26 1.53 13.10 -0.23
CA LYS A 26 2.26 11.90 0.21
C LYS A 26 3.65 11.95 -0.43
N SER A 27 4.67 12.02 0.41
CA SER A 27 6.06 12.19 -0.03
C SER A 27 6.46 11.02 -0.94
N LEU A 28 6.99 11.33 -2.13
CA LEU A 28 7.54 10.34 -3.07
C LEU A 28 8.93 9.83 -2.62
N LEU A 29 9.44 10.31 -1.49
CA LEU A 29 10.77 9.98 -0.96
C LEU A 29 10.77 8.75 -0.04
N ASP A 30 9.60 8.15 0.18
CA ASP A 30 9.40 7.03 1.11
C ASP A 30 9.32 5.70 0.33
N SER A 31 10.47 5.26 -0.18
CA SER A 31 10.63 4.07 -1.03
C SER A 31 11.66 3.06 -0.51
N ASP A 32 12.10 3.20 0.74
CA ASP A 32 13.09 2.29 1.33
C ASP A 32 12.44 0.92 1.64
N PRO A 33 12.92 -0.20 1.05
CA PRO A 33 12.31 -1.51 1.24
C PRO A 33 12.47 -2.05 2.67
N GLY A 34 13.42 -1.51 3.45
CA GLY A 34 13.60 -1.90 4.85
C GLY A 34 12.71 -1.13 5.83
N VAL A 35 11.92 -0.16 5.34
CA VAL A 35 11.10 0.74 6.16
C VAL A 35 9.63 0.51 5.88
N VAL A 36 8.87 0.25 6.94
CA VAL A 36 7.41 0.09 6.86
C VAL A 36 6.74 1.39 7.30
N TYR A 37 6.05 2.05 6.37
CA TYR A 37 5.33 3.30 6.59
C TYR A 37 3.90 3.05 7.04
N LEU A 38 3.58 3.44 8.28
CA LEU A 38 2.32 3.09 8.93
C LEU A 38 1.11 3.85 8.39
N GLU A 39 1.31 5.04 7.83
CA GLU A 39 0.22 5.83 7.21
C GLU A 39 -0.42 5.16 5.99
N ARG A 40 0.24 4.14 5.43
CA ARG A 40 -0.33 3.32 4.34
C ARG A 40 -1.16 2.16 4.87
N LEU A 41 -0.95 1.76 6.13
CA LEU A 41 -1.56 0.58 6.74
C LEU A 41 -2.75 0.95 7.62
N PHE A 42 -2.67 2.07 8.33
CA PHE A 42 -3.69 2.53 9.26
C PHE A 42 -4.26 3.88 8.85
N ALA A 43 -5.58 4.02 8.96
CA ALA A 43 -6.25 5.30 8.78
C ALA A 43 -5.99 6.25 9.95
N GLU A 44 -5.92 5.70 11.17
CA GLU A 44 -5.67 6.45 12.40
C GLU A 44 -4.18 6.47 12.74
N PRO A 45 -3.66 7.64 13.17
CA PRO A 45 -2.26 7.77 13.53
C PRO A 45 -1.96 7.03 14.83
N LEU A 46 -0.86 6.28 14.86
CA LEU A 46 -0.44 5.56 16.05
C LEU A 46 0.40 6.46 16.95
N GLU A 47 -0.05 6.66 18.19
CA GLU A 47 0.61 7.54 19.15
C GLU A 47 1.45 6.76 20.17
N LEU A 48 2.61 7.30 20.53
CA LEU A 48 3.52 6.76 21.53
C LEU A 48 3.87 7.80 22.57
N LYS A 49 4.00 7.37 23.83
CA LYS A 49 4.47 8.22 24.91
C LYS A 49 5.98 8.05 25.08
N VAL A 50 6.70 9.17 25.10
CA VAL A 50 8.14 9.19 25.36
C VAL A 50 8.38 9.03 26.85
N ILE A 51 9.15 8.02 27.27
CA ILE A 51 9.46 7.77 28.68
C ILE A 51 10.75 8.43 29.14
N LYS A 52 11.68 8.67 28.21
CA LYS A 52 13.02 9.19 28.49
C LYS A 52 13.46 10.11 27.35
N ASP A 53 14.24 11.11 27.70
CA ASP A 53 14.86 11.99 26.71
C ASP A 53 15.68 11.17 25.73
N ALA A 54 15.42 11.37 24.44
CA ALA A 54 16.01 10.54 23.40
C ALA A 54 16.51 11.39 22.22
N PRO A 55 17.72 11.11 21.69
CA PRO A 55 18.22 11.79 20.51
C PRO A 55 17.38 11.41 19.29
N VAL A 56 17.12 12.40 18.44
CA VAL A 56 16.43 12.22 17.16
C VAL A 56 17.43 12.34 16.04
N PHE A 57 17.40 11.40 15.10
CA PHE A 57 18.30 11.35 13.95
C PHE A 57 17.58 11.59 12.62
N SER A 58 18.30 12.09 11.62
CA SER A 58 17.74 12.32 10.27
C SER A 58 17.57 11.06 9.46
N ASP A 59 18.44 10.07 9.70
CA ASP A 59 18.51 8.83 8.95
C ASP A 59 18.37 7.62 9.87
N LYS A 60 18.11 6.47 9.25
CA LYS A 60 17.90 5.21 9.95
C LYS A 60 19.21 4.63 10.51
N GLU A 61 20.36 5.12 10.08
CA GLU A 61 21.68 4.72 10.56
C GLU A 61 22.14 5.50 11.80
N GLY A 62 21.45 6.59 12.16
CA GLY A 62 21.78 7.44 13.29
C GLY A 62 22.97 8.37 13.07
N LYS A 63 23.31 8.74 11.82
CA LYS A 63 24.54 9.49 11.53
C LYS A 63 24.46 10.97 11.94
N HIS A 64 23.32 11.62 11.69
CA HIS A 64 23.15 13.04 12.01
C HIS A 64 22.02 13.27 13.01
N ARG A 65 22.38 13.85 14.17
CA ARG A 65 21.43 14.22 15.21
C ARG A 65 20.71 15.53 14.83
N LEU A 66 19.38 15.47 14.75
CA LEU A 66 18.50 16.60 14.51
C LEU A 66 18.10 17.32 15.79
N GLY A 67 18.01 16.58 16.90
CA GLY A 67 17.55 17.15 18.16
C GLY A 67 17.38 16.11 19.25
N THR A 68 16.46 16.42 20.17
CA THR A 68 16.12 15.56 21.32
C THR A 68 14.62 15.61 21.53
N LEU A 69 13.97 14.46 21.67
CA LEU A 69 12.62 14.36 22.21
C LEU A 69 12.69 14.40 23.73
N LYS A 70 11.78 15.16 24.33
CA LYS A 70 11.67 15.24 25.79
C LYS A 70 10.77 14.12 26.31
N ALA A 71 11.05 13.65 27.52
CA ALA A 71 10.19 12.75 28.26
C ALA A 71 8.77 13.34 28.46
N ASP A 72 7.80 12.45 28.63
CA ASP A 72 6.36 12.73 28.80
C ASP A 72 5.67 13.41 27.60
N GLN A 73 6.34 13.43 26.44
CA GLN A 73 5.75 13.89 25.20
C GLN A 73 5.00 12.74 24.49
N THR A 74 3.82 13.04 23.95
CA THR A 74 3.15 12.16 22.97
C THR A 74 3.66 12.48 21.57
N VAL A 75 4.07 11.45 20.84
CA VAL A 75 4.57 11.54 19.46
C VAL A 75 3.80 10.61 18.55
N ARG A 76 3.70 10.96 17.27
CA ARG A 76 3.08 10.13 16.25
C ARG A 76 4.13 9.21 15.62
N LEU A 77 3.83 7.92 15.51
CA LEU A 77 4.64 6.93 14.83
C LEU A 77 4.31 6.94 13.33
N GLU A 78 5.31 7.24 12.50
CA GLU A 78 5.15 7.35 11.05
C GLU A 78 5.64 6.11 10.32
N ALA A 79 6.79 5.57 10.76
CA ALA A 79 7.41 4.42 10.13
C ALA A 79 8.23 3.61 11.13
N ILE A 80 8.46 2.34 10.80
CA ILE A 80 9.20 1.40 11.63
C ILE A 80 10.24 0.63 10.81
N THR A 81 11.35 0.29 11.44
CA THR A 81 12.28 -0.75 11.00
C THR A 81 12.38 -1.85 12.07
N ASP A 82 13.28 -2.80 11.87
CA ASP A 82 13.60 -3.84 12.84
C ASP A 82 14.09 -3.29 14.19
N ARG A 83 14.72 -2.11 14.20
CA ARG A 83 15.48 -1.57 15.35
C ARG A 83 15.15 -0.16 15.76
N ILE A 84 14.56 0.64 14.89
CA ILE A 84 14.33 2.07 15.15
C ILE A 84 13.01 2.54 14.53
N TYR A 85 12.45 3.58 15.13
CA TYR A 85 11.14 4.11 14.79
C TYR A 85 11.27 5.54 14.31
N ARG A 86 10.58 5.85 13.21
CA ARG A 86 10.43 7.22 12.75
C ARG A 86 9.20 7.81 13.40
N VAL A 87 9.42 8.85 14.19
CA VAL A 87 8.35 9.54 14.92
C VAL A 87 8.32 11.01 14.57
N ARG A 88 7.14 11.61 14.65
CA ARG A 88 6.91 13.05 14.57
C ARG A 88 6.43 13.55 15.92
N GLY A 89 7.29 14.32 16.60
CA GLY A 89 6.96 14.98 17.86
C GLY A 89 6.49 16.42 17.66
N ARG A 90 5.77 16.96 18.64
CA ARG A 90 5.40 18.38 18.69
C ARG A 90 6.65 19.25 18.94
N GLY A 91 6.93 20.15 18.03
CA GLY A 91 8.09 21.06 18.05
C GLY A 91 7.66 22.51 17.86
N THR A 92 8.60 23.44 17.90
CA THR A 92 8.33 24.89 17.99
C THR A 92 7.67 25.52 16.76
N ARG A 93 7.56 24.82 15.61
CA ARG A 93 6.81 25.27 14.42
C ARG A 93 6.05 24.14 13.70
N ASP A 94 6.75 23.14 13.15
CA ASP A 94 6.13 22.03 12.36
C ASP A 94 6.36 20.62 12.94
N GLY A 95 6.87 20.54 14.17
CA GLY A 95 7.27 19.26 14.75
C GLY A 95 8.66 18.79 14.29
N ILE A 96 9.30 17.97 15.13
CA ILE A 96 10.56 17.29 14.76
C ILE A 96 10.17 15.89 14.29
N ALA A 97 10.44 15.58 13.02
CA ALA A 97 10.32 14.24 12.47
C ALA A 97 11.72 13.61 12.37
N GLY A 98 11.88 12.40 12.89
CA GLY A 98 13.13 11.68 12.74
C GLY A 98 13.13 10.33 13.44
N TRP A 99 14.28 9.69 13.37
CA TRP A 99 14.50 8.32 13.81
C TRP A 99 14.95 8.27 15.26
N VAL A 100 14.32 7.41 16.03
CA VAL A 100 14.51 7.26 17.47
C VAL A 100 14.46 5.79 17.84
N ALA A 101 15.26 5.39 18.81
CA ALA A 101 15.31 4.00 19.25
C ALA A 101 14.07 3.62 20.09
N PRO A 102 13.60 2.35 20.01
CA PRO A 102 12.37 1.89 20.66
C PRO A 102 12.35 2.05 22.18
N TRP A 103 13.52 1.97 22.83
CA TRP A 103 13.66 2.11 24.29
C TRP A 103 13.17 3.46 24.81
N ALA A 104 13.06 4.48 23.95
CA ALA A 104 12.56 5.80 24.31
C ALA A 104 11.05 5.86 24.50
N PHE A 105 10.32 4.82 24.07
CA PHE A 105 8.86 4.83 24.02
C PHE A 105 8.24 3.81 24.97
N THR A 106 7.06 4.16 25.47
CA THR A 106 6.10 3.22 26.03
C THR A 106 4.76 3.38 25.32
N SER A 107 4.06 2.27 25.19
CA SER A 107 2.65 2.20 24.84
C SER A 107 1.81 1.93 26.09
N ALA A 108 0.51 2.18 26.01
CA ALA A 108 -0.45 1.77 27.04
C ALA A 108 -0.54 0.23 27.15
N ASP A 109 -0.35 -0.46 26.02
CA ASP A 109 -0.40 -1.92 25.94
C ASP A 109 1.02 -2.54 26.08
N PRO A 110 1.25 -3.45 27.03
CA PRO A 110 2.53 -4.15 27.21
C PRO A 110 2.98 -5.02 26.03
N GLN A 111 2.05 -5.57 25.24
CA GLN A 111 2.32 -6.42 24.08
C GLN A 111 2.47 -5.62 22.78
N PHE A 112 2.30 -4.31 22.83
CA PHE A 112 2.37 -3.44 21.66
C PHE A 112 3.68 -3.54 20.87
N VAL A 113 4.83 -3.54 21.55
CA VAL A 113 6.15 -3.64 20.90
C VAL A 113 6.30 -5.00 20.19
N ALA A 114 5.80 -6.08 20.80
CA ALA A 114 5.80 -7.39 20.19
C ALA A 114 4.93 -7.42 18.92
N ARG A 115 3.70 -6.89 18.98
CA ARG A 115 2.80 -6.77 17.83
C ARG A 115 3.35 -5.88 16.72
N LEU A 116 4.03 -4.78 17.06
CA LEU A 116 4.71 -3.94 16.06
C LEU A 116 5.83 -4.70 15.34
N LYS A 117 6.60 -5.51 16.07
CA LYS A 117 7.67 -6.33 15.47
C LYS A 117 7.09 -7.42 14.57
N GLU A 118 6.00 -8.06 14.99
CA GLU A 118 5.27 -9.02 14.16
C GLU A 118 4.69 -8.35 12.90
N LEU A 119 4.10 -7.16 13.04
CA LEU A 119 3.62 -6.37 11.90
C LEU A 119 4.75 -6.06 10.92
N TYR A 120 5.90 -5.61 11.43
CA TYR A 120 7.07 -5.35 10.59
C TYR A 120 7.50 -6.61 9.83
N GLY A 121 7.67 -7.73 10.55
CA GLY A 121 8.06 -9.00 9.94
C GLY A 121 7.08 -9.46 8.87
N ARG A 122 5.78 -9.37 9.15
CA ARG A 122 4.70 -9.64 8.20
C ARG A 122 4.82 -8.76 6.97
N GLN A 123 4.95 -7.45 7.14
CA GLN A 123 4.94 -6.51 6.02
C GLN A 123 6.14 -6.71 5.08
N ILE A 124 7.32 -7.01 5.63
CA ILE A 124 8.50 -7.33 4.81
C ILE A 124 8.25 -8.60 3.96
N GLN A 125 7.63 -9.63 4.55
CA GLN A 125 7.29 -10.85 3.81
C GLN A 125 6.25 -10.57 2.71
N VAL A 126 5.19 -9.83 3.04
CA VAL A 126 4.14 -9.44 2.07
C VAL A 126 4.73 -8.63 0.93
N GLN A 127 5.58 -7.65 1.23
CA GLN A 127 6.22 -6.81 0.22
C GLN A 127 7.08 -7.65 -0.73
N ALA A 128 7.85 -8.60 -0.21
CA ALA A 128 8.64 -9.52 -1.03
C ALA A 128 7.76 -10.39 -1.94
N LEU A 129 6.58 -10.82 -1.47
CA LEU A 129 5.62 -11.58 -2.29
C LEU A 129 5.00 -10.72 -3.39
N ILE A 130 4.64 -9.47 -3.08
CA ILE A 130 4.11 -8.52 -4.06
C ILE A 130 5.14 -8.27 -5.17
N GLU A 131 6.40 -8.03 -4.81
CA GLU A 131 7.50 -7.84 -5.78
C GLU A 131 7.72 -9.09 -6.64
N ALA A 132 7.60 -10.28 -6.05
CA ALA A 132 7.67 -11.55 -6.76
C ALA A 132 6.40 -11.87 -7.59
N ARG A 133 5.34 -11.06 -7.51
CA ARG A 133 4.00 -11.33 -8.09
C ARG A 133 3.42 -12.67 -7.65
N GLN A 134 3.59 -12.99 -6.37
CA GLN A 134 3.13 -14.23 -5.74
C GLN A 134 2.07 -13.92 -4.67
N VAL A 135 1.24 -14.92 -4.38
CA VAL A 135 0.18 -14.84 -3.37
C VAL A 135 0.41 -15.91 -2.30
N ALA A 136 0.01 -15.58 -1.08
CA ALA A 136 0.13 -16.45 0.08
C ALA A 136 -1.18 -16.44 0.90
N VAL A 137 -1.40 -17.51 1.65
CA VAL A 137 -2.46 -17.58 2.66
C VAL A 137 -2.14 -16.55 3.76
N GLY A 138 -3.15 -15.82 4.24
CA GLY A 138 -3.00 -14.75 5.24
C GLY A 138 -2.74 -13.34 4.67
N MET A 139 -2.57 -13.21 3.35
CA MET A 139 -2.59 -11.90 2.70
C MET A 139 -4.00 -11.30 2.68
N THR A 140 -4.11 -9.97 2.61
CA THR A 140 -5.38 -9.29 2.39
C THR A 140 -5.69 -9.19 0.89
N LEU A 141 -6.95 -9.01 0.54
CA LEU A 141 -7.36 -8.83 -0.87
C LEU A 141 -6.71 -7.62 -1.55
N ASP A 142 -6.42 -6.56 -0.79
CA ASP A 142 -5.70 -5.39 -1.28
C ASP A 142 -4.24 -5.72 -1.60
N GLU A 143 -3.58 -6.51 -0.76
CA GLU A 143 -2.21 -7.01 -0.99
C GLU A 143 -2.17 -7.94 -2.21
N VAL A 144 -3.16 -8.82 -2.36
CA VAL A 144 -3.28 -9.70 -3.54
C VAL A 144 -3.48 -8.88 -4.81
N SER A 145 -4.32 -7.84 -4.75
CA SER A 145 -4.54 -6.93 -5.88
C SER A 145 -3.27 -6.16 -6.25
N GLN A 146 -2.41 -5.83 -5.28
CA GLN A 146 -1.11 -5.22 -5.55
C GLN A 146 -0.13 -6.23 -6.20
N ALA A 147 -0.19 -7.51 -5.82
CA ALA A 147 0.68 -8.54 -6.37
C ALA A 147 0.29 -8.99 -7.79
N LEU A 148 -0.99 -9.30 -8.02
CA LEU A 148 -1.49 -9.89 -9.27
C LEU A 148 -2.28 -8.92 -10.16
N GLY A 149 -2.65 -7.75 -9.63
CA GLY A 149 -3.52 -6.80 -10.32
C GLY A 149 -5.00 -7.17 -10.19
N LYS A 150 -5.79 -6.81 -11.21
CA LYS A 150 -7.23 -7.03 -11.22
C LYS A 150 -7.55 -8.51 -11.52
N PRO A 151 -8.44 -9.15 -10.76
CA PRO A 151 -8.89 -10.51 -11.06
C PRO A 151 -9.66 -10.55 -12.38
N THR A 152 -9.58 -11.68 -13.08
CA THR A 152 -10.32 -11.95 -14.31
C THR A 152 -11.79 -12.24 -14.00
N LYS A 153 -12.05 -12.99 -12.93
CA LYS A 153 -13.40 -13.27 -12.42
C LYS A 153 -13.46 -13.11 -10.91
N THR A 154 -14.59 -12.64 -10.41
CA THR A 154 -14.86 -12.48 -8.99
C THR A 154 -16.18 -13.13 -8.61
N SER A 155 -16.19 -13.82 -7.48
CA SER A 155 -17.38 -14.39 -6.86
C SER A 155 -17.36 -14.03 -5.39
N ILE A 156 -18.44 -13.40 -4.91
CA ILE A 156 -18.57 -12.97 -3.51
C ILE A 156 -19.88 -13.53 -2.98
N ARG A 157 -19.82 -14.14 -1.80
CA ARG A 157 -20.94 -14.65 -1.03
C ARG A 157 -20.94 -13.97 0.34
N LYS A 158 -22.01 -13.21 0.61
CA LYS A 158 -22.25 -12.59 1.91
C LYS A 158 -23.26 -13.42 2.68
N THR A 159 -22.90 -13.82 3.90
CA THR A 159 -23.75 -14.60 4.81
C THR A 159 -23.81 -13.92 6.16
N GLU A 160 -24.69 -14.38 7.05
CA GLU A 160 -24.74 -13.89 8.44
C GLU A 160 -23.43 -14.09 9.19
N LYS A 161 -22.62 -15.09 8.79
CA LYS A 161 -21.34 -15.43 9.43
C LYS A 161 -20.16 -14.59 8.94
N GLY A 162 -20.34 -13.78 7.88
CA GLY A 162 -19.26 -13.01 7.27
C GLY A 162 -19.28 -13.03 5.74
N GLU A 163 -18.22 -12.45 5.16
CA GLU A 163 -18.02 -12.36 3.72
C GLU A 163 -17.01 -13.40 3.26
N SER A 164 -17.35 -14.18 2.24
CA SER A 164 -16.45 -15.16 1.65
C SER A 164 -16.49 -15.05 0.14
N GLY A 165 -15.44 -15.50 -0.54
CA GLY A 165 -15.44 -15.43 -1.99
C GLY A 165 -14.26 -16.12 -2.62
N ARG A 166 -14.25 -16.03 -3.95
CA ARG A 166 -13.21 -16.56 -4.81
C ARG A 166 -12.89 -15.55 -5.89
N TRP A 167 -11.61 -15.27 -6.06
CA TRP A 167 -11.06 -14.50 -7.17
C TRP A 167 -10.25 -15.42 -8.08
N GLU A 168 -10.46 -15.31 -9.38
CA GLU A 168 -9.75 -16.12 -10.38
C GLU A 168 -8.90 -15.22 -11.26
N TYR A 169 -7.62 -15.55 -11.35
CA TYR A 169 -6.63 -14.89 -12.19
C TYR A 169 -6.24 -15.83 -13.31
N ILE A 170 -6.72 -15.53 -14.52
CA ILE A 170 -6.49 -16.37 -15.69
C ILE A 170 -5.52 -15.64 -16.63
N GLN A 171 -4.44 -16.32 -17.00
CA GLN A 171 -3.46 -15.85 -17.97
C GLN A 171 -3.75 -16.49 -19.32
N TYR A 172 -4.09 -15.66 -20.30
CA TYR A 172 -4.30 -16.08 -21.69
C TYR A 172 -3.07 -15.76 -22.54
N GLU A 173 -2.72 -16.66 -23.44
CA GLU A 173 -1.75 -16.45 -24.51
C GLU A 173 -2.49 -16.40 -25.86
N GLU A 174 -2.24 -15.36 -26.64
CA GLU A 174 -2.80 -15.23 -27.98
C GLU A 174 -1.94 -15.98 -29.00
N VAL A 175 -2.45 -17.10 -29.48
CA VAL A 175 -1.79 -17.91 -30.51
C VAL A 175 -2.31 -17.48 -31.88
N LYS A 176 -1.41 -16.98 -32.73
CA LYS A 176 -1.73 -16.52 -34.08
C LYS A 176 -1.55 -17.66 -35.08
N HIS A 177 -2.63 -18.05 -35.76
CA HIS A 177 -2.59 -19.07 -36.79
C HIS A 177 -2.47 -18.42 -38.17
N TYR A 178 -1.49 -18.88 -38.95
CA TYR A 178 -1.23 -18.38 -40.30
C TYR A 178 -1.48 -19.48 -41.32
N ILE A 179 -2.08 -19.12 -42.44
CA ILE A 179 -2.21 -19.97 -43.61
C ILE A 179 -1.29 -19.47 -44.72
N THR A 180 -0.73 -20.40 -45.48
CA THR A 180 0.07 -20.07 -46.65
C THR A 180 -0.85 -19.87 -47.84
N ARG A 181 -0.69 -18.74 -48.52
CA ARG A 181 -1.39 -18.43 -49.77
C ARG A 181 -0.37 -18.16 -50.87
N VAL A 182 -0.80 -18.43 -52.09
CA VAL A 182 -0.04 -18.13 -53.30
C VAL A 182 -0.79 -17.04 -54.03
N ASP A 183 -0.09 -15.96 -54.36
CA ASP A 183 -0.63 -14.90 -55.21
C ASP A 183 -0.90 -15.47 -56.62
N PRO A 184 -2.15 -15.44 -57.11
CA PRO A 184 -2.50 -16.03 -58.41
C PRO A 184 -1.89 -15.27 -59.60
N VAL A 185 -1.46 -14.02 -59.43
CA VAL A 185 -0.89 -13.19 -60.50
C VAL A 185 0.63 -13.30 -60.54
N THR A 186 1.28 -13.23 -59.37
CA THR A 186 2.76 -13.21 -59.28
C THR A 186 3.38 -14.57 -58.95
N GLY A 187 2.58 -15.55 -58.50
CA GLY A 187 3.06 -16.85 -58.01
C GLY A 187 3.80 -16.77 -56.67
N ALA A 188 3.90 -15.59 -56.06
CA ALA A 188 4.61 -15.40 -54.80
C ALA A 188 3.88 -16.06 -53.63
N VAL A 189 4.63 -16.75 -52.78
CA VAL A 189 4.09 -17.38 -51.57
C VAL A 189 4.16 -16.42 -50.41
N PHE A 190 3.04 -16.20 -49.71
CA PHE A 190 2.99 -15.36 -48.52
C PHE A 190 2.15 -15.97 -47.41
N ARG A 191 2.43 -15.56 -46.16
CA ARG A 191 1.68 -15.98 -44.98
C ARG A 191 0.57 -14.96 -44.72
N GLN A 192 -0.66 -15.44 -44.65
CA GLN A 192 -1.82 -14.64 -44.27
C GLN A 192 -2.28 -15.06 -42.87
N LEU A 193 -2.50 -14.08 -41.98
CA LEU A 193 -3.12 -14.35 -40.68
C LEU A 193 -4.53 -14.90 -40.92
N SER A 194 -4.82 -16.07 -40.38
CA SER A 194 -6.13 -16.72 -40.49
C SER A 194 -7.02 -16.34 -39.32
N HIS A 195 -6.60 -16.65 -38.10
CA HIS A 195 -7.33 -16.38 -36.88
C HIS A 195 -6.38 -16.34 -35.68
N ILE A 196 -6.90 -15.82 -34.56
CA ILE A 196 -6.20 -15.75 -33.29
C ILE A 196 -7.02 -16.56 -32.29
N THR A 197 -6.37 -17.46 -31.57
CA THR A 197 -6.96 -18.25 -30.49
C THR A 197 -6.39 -17.76 -29.16
N GLN A 198 -7.23 -17.63 -28.14
CA GLN A 198 -6.77 -17.39 -26.77
C GLN A 198 -6.70 -18.72 -26.05
N GLU A 199 -5.49 -19.16 -25.73
CA GLU A 199 -5.25 -20.37 -24.96
C GLU A 199 -4.96 -19.98 -23.51
N GLU A 200 -5.57 -20.69 -22.56
CA GLU A 200 -5.24 -20.51 -21.15
C GLU A 200 -3.87 -21.13 -20.87
N LYS A 201 -3.00 -20.36 -20.23
CA LYS A 201 -1.64 -20.76 -19.88
C LYS A 201 -1.49 -20.96 -18.36
N GLY A 202 -2.42 -20.44 -17.58
CA GLY A 202 -2.27 -20.49 -16.13
C GLY A 202 -3.44 -19.88 -15.40
N ARG A 203 -3.83 -20.57 -14.32
CA ARG A 203 -4.87 -20.13 -13.41
C ARG A 203 -4.33 -19.99 -12.00
N THR A 204 -4.75 -18.95 -11.30
CA THR A 204 -4.63 -18.86 -9.85
C THR A 204 -6.00 -18.55 -9.26
N ASN A 205 -6.50 -19.47 -8.44
CA ASN A 205 -7.70 -19.26 -7.65
C ASN A 205 -7.31 -18.83 -6.24
N VAL A 206 -7.88 -17.72 -5.79
CA VAL A 206 -7.68 -17.18 -4.44
C VAL A 206 -9.02 -17.23 -3.72
N GLU A 207 -9.10 -18.06 -2.69
CA GLU A 207 -10.26 -18.10 -1.80
C GLU A 207 -9.99 -17.25 -0.57
N PHE A 208 -11.03 -16.56 -0.11
CA PHE A 208 -10.91 -15.64 1.01
C PHE A 208 -12.14 -15.67 1.90
N GLN A 209 -11.91 -15.30 3.15
CA GLN A 209 -12.93 -15.05 4.15
C GLN A 209 -12.57 -13.76 4.89
N ASP A 210 -13.55 -12.89 5.09
CA ASP A 210 -13.42 -11.60 5.77
C ASP A 210 -12.23 -10.77 5.25
N SER A 211 -12.08 -10.76 3.92
CA SER A 211 -11.02 -10.07 3.16
C SER A 211 -9.60 -10.61 3.37
N VAL A 212 -9.44 -11.78 3.97
CA VAL A 212 -8.16 -12.48 4.16
C VAL A 212 -8.14 -13.78 3.35
N VAL A 213 -7.03 -14.03 2.65
CA VAL A 213 -6.83 -15.24 1.86
C VAL A 213 -6.76 -16.47 2.76
N THR A 214 -7.60 -17.45 2.49
CA THR A 214 -7.67 -18.72 3.20
C THR A 214 -7.07 -19.87 2.40
N ALA A 215 -7.16 -19.82 1.07
CA ALA A 215 -6.57 -20.83 0.19
C ALA A 215 -6.12 -20.22 -1.15
N VAL A 216 -5.06 -20.80 -1.70
CA VAL A 216 -4.54 -20.47 -3.04
C VAL A 216 -4.34 -21.76 -3.80
N GLU A 217 -4.90 -21.83 -5.00
CA GLU A 217 -4.75 -22.95 -5.94
C GLU A 217 -4.14 -22.42 -7.23
N GLU A 218 -3.11 -23.09 -7.73
CA GLU A 218 -2.45 -22.77 -9.00
C GLU A 218 -2.53 -23.98 -9.94
N SER A 219 -2.89 -23.76 -11.20
CA SER A 219 -3.07 -24.84 -12.18
C SER A 219 -2.65 -24.46 -13.61
N GLU A 220 -2.70 -25.47 -14.50
CA GLU A 220 -2.25 -25.51 -15.90
C GLU A 220 -0.72 -25.55 -16.08
N ASP A 221 0.00 -24.43 -16.09
CA ASP A 221 1.48 -24.42 -16.21
C ASP A 221 2.21 -23.72 -15.05
N ARG A 222 1.49 -23.28 -14.02
CA ARG A 222 2.15 -22.85 -12.78
C ARG A 222 2.67 -24.08 -12.05
N GLN A 223 3.99 -24.28 -12.05
CA GLN A 223 4.64 -25.30 -11.24
C GLN A 223 4.20 -25.11 -9.78
N GLY A 224 3.37 -26.03 -9.28
CA GLY A 224 2.79 -25.99 -7.94
C GLY A 224 3.88 -25.79 -6.89
N GLY A 225 4.10 -24.55 -6.52
CA GLY A 225 5.05 -24.17 -5.50
C GLY A 225 4.50 -24.51 -4.12
N ASN A 226 5.39 -24.60 -3.13
CA ASN A 226 4.96 -24.70 -1.74
C ASN A 226 4.04 -23.52 -1.41
N VAL A 227 2.83 -23.82 -0.92
CA VAL A 227 1.89 -22.81 -0.41
C VAL A 227 2.59 -22.01 0.67
N ARG A 228 2.81 -20.72 0.41
CA ARG A 228 3.38 -19.80 1.40
C ARG A 228 2.28 -19.34 2.33
N ILE A 229 2.56 -19.37 3.63
CA ILE A 229 1.66 -18.91 4.67
C ILE A 229 2.30 -17.69 5.31
N VAL A 230 1.55 -16.60 5.38
CA VAL A 230 1.93 -15.36 6.05
C VAL A 230 0.99 -15.18 7.23
N VAL A 231 1.49 -14.53 8.29
CA VAL A 231 0.67 -14.17 9.44
C VAL A 231 -0.50 -13.28 8.97
N PRO A 232 -1.76 -13.57 9.35
CA PRO A 232 -2.90 -12.70 9.06
C PRO A 232 -2.70 -11.26 9.56
N PRO A 233 -3.43 -10.27 9.02
CA PRO A 233 -3.29 -8.88 9.44
C PRO A 233 -3.57 -8.71 10.95
N LEU A 234 -2.68 -8.00 11.63
CA LEU A 234 -2.79 -7.72 13.05
C LEU A 234 -3.74 -6.55 13.29
N VAL A 235 -4.71 -6.74 14.18
CA VAL A 235 -5.62 -5.69 14.61
C VAL A 235 -5.05 -5.02 15.86
N PHE A 236 -4.83 -3.71 15.78
CA PHE A 236 -4.48 -2.88 16.93
C PHE A 236 -5.78 -2.36 17.55
N GLY A 237 -5.97 -2.61 18.85
CA GLY A 237 -7.02 -1.95 19.62
C GLY A 237 -6.57 -0.52 19.92
N TRP A 238 -7.38 0.45 19.51
CA TRP A 238 -7.15 1.88 19.71
C TRP A 238 -7.73 2.33 21.05
#